data_AF-A0A964XW04-F1
#
_entry.id   AF-A0A964XW04-F1
#
_cell.length_a   1.000
_cell.length_b   1.000
_cell.length_c   1.000
_cell.angle_alpha   90.00
_cell.angle_beta   90.00
_cell.angle_gamma   90.00
#
_symmetry.space_group_name_H-M   'P 1'
#
loop_
_entity.id
_entity.type
_entity.pdbx_description
1 polymer ?
#
loop_
_entity_poly.entity_id
_entity_poly.type
_entity_poly.pdbx_seq_one_letter_code
_entity_poly.pdbx_strand_id
1 'polypeptide(L)'
;MHEFMKALAKIEGMGARALEFAILTAARSGEVRGATWDEIDLKAGIWSIPAKRMKASRPHRVPLSAQAIKLLKSLPRFEDIEVVFPGKEGKELS
;
A
#
# COMPACT_ATOMS: atom_id res chain seq x y z
N MET A 1 -6.34 6.71 -17.73
CA MET A 1 -6.59 6.79 -16.28
C MET A 1 -7.98 7.36 -16.07
N HIS A 2 -8.83 6.69 -15.29
CA HIS A 2 -10.21 7.13 -15.00
C HIS A 2 -10.20 8.49 -14.25
N GLU A 3 -11.23 9.32 -14.43
CA GLU A 3 -11.30 10.68 -13.86
C GLU A 3 -11.17 10.68 -12.34
N PHE A 4 -11.75 9.68 -11.66
CA PHE A 4 -11.60 9.51 -10.22
C PHE A 4 -10.14 9.33 -9.80
N MET A 5 -9.37 8.50 -10.50
CA MET A 5 -7.96 8.25 -10.15
C MET A 5 -7.10 9.50 -10.40
N LYS A 6 -7.42 10.30 -11.42
CA LYS A 6 -6.76 11.59 -11.66
C LYS A 6 -7.05 12.58 -10.52
N ALA A 7 -8.29 12.63 -10.04
CA ALA A 7 -8.66 13.48 -8.90
C ALA A 7 -7.98 13.01 -7.61
N LEU A 8 -7.99 11.70 -7.35
CA LEU A 8 -7.35 11.09 -6.18
C LEU A 8 -5.85 11.37 -6.12
N ALA A 9 -5.15 11.26 -7.26
CA ALA A 9 -3.71 11.54 -7.34
C ALA A 9 -3.35 12.99 -6.96
N LYS A 10 -4.29 13.94 -7.03
CA LYS A 10 -4.10 15.34 -6.63
C LYS A 10 -4.37 15.60 -5.14
N ILE A 11 -5.01 14.66 -4.43
CA ILE A 11 -5.30 14.81 -2.99
C ILE A 11 -4.04 14.46 -2.21
N GLU A 12 -3.53 15.42 -1.45
CA GLU A 12 -2.35 15.22 -0.60
C GLU A 12 -2.66 14.35 0.63
N GLY A 13 -1.63 13.64 1.11
CA GLY A 13 -1.69 12.85 2.35
C GLY A 13 -1.76 11.34 2.15
N MET A 14 -1.36 10.62 3.21
CA MET A 14 -1.19 9.15 3.17
C MET A 14 -2.50 8.40 2.98
N GLY A 15 -3.64 8.92 3.46
CA GLY A 15 -4.94 8.30 3.24
C GLY A 15 -5.32 8.21 1.76
N ALA A 16 -5.03 9.26 0.98
CA ALA A 16 -5.27 9.24 -0.47
C ALA A 16 -4.35 8.25 -1.18
N ARG A 17 -3.08 8.18 -0.79
CA ARG A 17 -2.11 7.21 -1.33
C ARG A 17 -2.50 5.77 -1.00
N ALA A 18 -2.96 5.51 0.22
CA ALA A 18 -3.47 4.21 0.64
C ALA A 18 -4.71 3.80 -0.17
N LEU A 19 -5.64 4.73 -0.41
CA LEU A 19 -6.80 4.46 -1.26
C LEU A 19 -6.40 4.16 -2.71
N GLU A 20 -5.46 4.92 -3.26
CA GLU A 20 -4.94 4.68 -4.61
C GLU A 20 -4.34 3.29 -4.72
N PHE A 21 -3.55 2.88 -3.73
CA PHE A 21 -2.96 1.55 -3.66
C PHE A 21 -4.02 0.44 -3.51
N ALA A 22 -5.04 0.66 -2.69
CA ALA A 22 -6.17 -0.28 -2.54
C ALA A 22 -6.89 -0.51 -3.86
N ILE A 23 -7.11 0.55 -4.65
CA ILE A 23 -7.75 0.43 -5.97
C ILE A 23 -6.85 -0.32 -6.96
N LEU A 24 -5.54 -0.01 -6.95
CA LEU A 24 -4.58 -0.64 -7.86
C LEU A 24 -4.32 -2.12 -7.56
N THR A 25 -4.60 -2.57 -6.35
CA THR A 25 -4.36 -3.95 -5.87
C THR A 25 -5.64 -4.75 -5.62
N ALA A 26 -6.79 -4.08 -5.53
CA ALA A 26 -8.05 -4.63 -5.04
C ALA A 26 -7.97 -5.28 -3.64
N ALA A 27 -6.96 -4.89 -2.85
CA ALA A 27 -6.79 -5.38 -1.48
C ALA A 27 -7.75 -4.69 -0.51
N ARG A 28 -8.00 -5.34 0.63
CA ARG A 28 -8.87 -4.79 1.67
C ARG A 28 -8.19 -3.61 2.35
N SER A 29 -8.99 -2.65 2.81
CA SER A 29 -8.47 -1.46 3.51
C SER A 29 -7.56 -1.83 4.69
N GLY A 30 -7.94 -2.81 5.51
CA GLY A 30 -7.11 -3.27 6.63
C GLY A 30 -5.75 -3.83 6.22
N GLU A 31 -5.69 -4.56 5.09
CA GLU A 31 -4.42 -5.10 4.57
C GLU A 31 -3.49 -3.97 4.13
N VAL A 32 -4.05 -2.98 3.42
CA VAL A 32 -3.32 -1.81 2.90
C VAL A 32 -2.81 -0.91 4.02
N ARG A 33 -3.64 -0.62 5.04
CA ARG A 33 -3.26 0.26 6.15
C ARG A 33 -2.13 -0.31 7.00
N GLY A 34 -2.06 -1.64 7.09
CA GLY A 34 -0.96 -2.36 7.77
C GLY A 34 0.12 -2.90 6.84
N ALA A 35 0.17 -2.47 5.56
CA ALA A 35 1.23 -2.88 4.65
C ALA A 35 2.57 -2.32 5.13
N THR A 36 3.60 -3.16 5.19
CA THR A 36 4.97 -2.74 5.55
C THR A 36 5.91 -2.81 4.36
N TRP A 37 7.01 -2.06 4.41
CA TRP A 37 8.00 -2.05 3.32
C TRP A 37 8.65 -3.42 3.11
N ASP A 38 8.82 -4.23 4.15
CA ASP A 38 9.38 -5.58 4.08
C ASP A 38 8.49 -6.59 3.33
N GLU A 39 7.20 -6.29 3.21
CA GLU A 39 6.28 -7.11 2.43
C GLU A 39 6.35 -6.80 0.93
N ILE A 40 7.01 -5.70 0.53
CA ILE A 40 7.02 -5.18 -0.84
C ILE A 40 8.34 -5.49 -1.54
N ASP A 41 8.30 -6.46 -2.46
CA ASP A 41 9.38 -6.67 -3.43
C ASP A 41 9.14 -5.82 -4.68
N LEU A 42 9.75 -4.64 -4.73
CA LEU A 42 9.66 -3.74 -5.89
C LEU A 42 10.35 -4.28 -7.15
N LYS A 43 11.29 -5.22 -7.01
CA LYS A 43 12.03 -5.80 -8.13
C LYS A 43 11.20 -6.90 -8.79
N ALA A 44 10.62 -7.79 -7.99
CA ALA A 44 9.70 -8.83 -8.46
C ALA A 44 8.30 -8.27 -8.79
N GLY A 45 7.96 -7.09 -8.27
CA GLY A 45 6.62 -6.52 -8.42
C GLY A 45 5.58 -7.31 -7.62
N ILE A 46 5.91 -7.68 -6.38
CA ILE A 46 5.05 -8.52 -5.54
C ILE A 46 4.91 -7.87 -4.17
N TRP A 47 3.67 -7.81 -3.67
CA TRP A 47 3.36 -7.56 -2.27
C TRP A 47 2.93 -8.87 -1.60
N SER A 48 3.66 -9.30 -0.56
CA SER A 48 3.41 -10.57 0.15
C SER A 48 2.82 -10.32 1.53
N ILE A 49 1.51 -10.48 1.66
CA ILE A 49 0.77 -10.30 2.91
C ILE A 49 0.91 -11.58 3.77
N PRO A 50 1.39 -11.47 5.01
CA PRO A 50 1.64 -12.63 5.86
C PRO A 50 0.34 -13.27 6.35
N ALA A 51 0.37 -14.59 6.54
CA ALA A 51 -0.77 -15.39 7.00
C ALA A 51 -1.42 -14.86 8.28
N LYS A 52 -0.63 -14.29 9.20
CA LYS A 52 -1.11 -13.70 10.47
C LYS A 52 -2.14 -12.58 10.28
N ARG A 53 -2.13 -11.89 9.14
CA ARG A 53 -3.09 -10.82 8.79
C ARG A 53 -4.22 -11.30 7.88
N MET A 54 -4.18 -12.57 7.46
CA MET A 54 -5.15 -13.14 6.52
C MET A 54 -6.19 -13.98 7.24
N LYS A 55 -7.48 -13.72 6.95
CA LYS A 55 -8.61 -14.53 7.47
C LYS A 55 -8.47 -16.03 7.16
N ALA A 56 -7.88 -16.37 6.02
CA ALA A 56 -7.69 -17.75 5.59
C ALA A 56 -6.40 -18.42 6.12
N SER A 57 -5.63 -17.72 6.99
CA SER A 57 -4.36 -18.22 7.56
C SER A 57 -3.34 -18.71 6.52
N ARG A 58 -3.38 -18.16 5.30
CA ARG A 58 -2.42 -18.44 4.23
C ARG A 58 -1.82 -17.13 3.75
N PRO A 59 -0.51 -17.09 3.44
CA PRO A 59 0.10 -15.91 2.83
C PRO A 59 -0.59 -15.58 1.51
N HIS A 60 -0.82 -14.28 1.27
CA HIS A 60 -1.41 -13.81 0.02
C HIS A 60 -0.36 -13.02 -0.75
N ARG A 61 -0.14 -13.37 -2.02
CA ARG A 61 0.78 -12.64 -2.90
C ARG A 61 -0.04 -11.85 -3.91
N VAL A 62 0.13 -10.54 -3.87
CA VAL A 62 -0.55 -9.59 -4.74
C VAL A 62 0.45 -9.10 -5.79
N PRO A 63 0.24 -9.38 -7.09
CA PRO A 63 1.05 -8.80 -8.16
C PRO A 63 0.86 -7.28 -8.21
N LEU A 64 1.96 -6.53 -8.30
CA LEU A 64 1.96 -5.08 -8.39
C LEU A 64 2.02 -4.64 -9.84
N SER A 65 0.99 -3.92 -10.28
CA SER A 65 1.01 -3.27 -11.59
C SER A 65 2.10 -2.20 -11.68
N ALA A 66 2.50 -1.83 -12.89
CA ALA A 66 3.45 -0.73 -13.10
C ALA A 66 3.01 0.58 -12.41
N GLN A 67 1.70 0.82 -12.32
CA GLN A 67 1.14 1.98 -11.62
C GLN A 67 1.29 1.87 -10.11
N ALA A 68 1.07 0.69 -9.52
CA ALA A 68 1.29 0.46 -8.09
C ALA A 68 2.77 0.62 -7.72
N ILE A 69 3.67 0.09 -8.55
CA ILE A 69 5.12 0.26 -8.37
C ILE A 69 5.51 1.74 -8.46
N LYS A 70 4.95 2.48 -9.43
CA LYS A 70 5.19 3.92 -9.58
C LYS A 70 4.72 4.70 -8.34
N LEU A 71 3.53 4.40 -7.83
CA LEU A 71 3.01 4.97 -6.59
C LEU A 71 3.97 4.70 -5.43
N LEU A 72 4.32 3.43 -5.18
CA LEU A 72 5.20 3.04 -4.08
C LEU A 72 6.58 3.71 -4.14
N LYS A 73 7.16 3.84 -5.34
CA LYS A 73 8.45 4.54 -5.54
C LYS A 73 8.37 6.04 -5.29
N SER A 74 7.19 6.64 -5.37
CA SER A 74 6.98 8.08 -5.11
C SER A 74 6.76 8.42 -3.64
N LEU A 75 6.49 7.41 -2.80
CA LEU A 75 6.24 7.63 -1.38
C LEU A 75 7.56 7.89 -0.64
N PRO A 76 7.59 8.83 0.32
CA PRO A 76 8.73 8.97 1.21
C PRO A 76 8.87 7.71 2.07
N ARG A 77 10.12 7.35 2.36
CA ARG A 77 10.46 6.35 3.36
C ARG A 77 11.09 7.07 4.53
N PHE A 78 10.57 6.83 5.72
CA PHE A 78 11.07 7.41 6.95
C PHE A 78 11.84 6.34 7.72
N GLU A 79 12.94 6.75 8.35
CA GLU A 79 13.68 5.91 9.27
C GLU A 79 12.76 5.51 10.44
N ASP A 80 12.89 4.27 10.93
CA ASP A 80 12.10 3.69 12.02
C ASP A 80 10.57 3.60 11.79
N ILE A 81 10.08 3.81 10.57
CA ILE A 81 8.66 3.61 10.21
C ILE A 81 8.55 2.47 9.19
N GLU A 82 8.06 1.32 9.66
CA GLU A 82 7.91 0.12 8.84
C GLU A 82 6.72 0.20 7.87
N VAL A 83 5.66 0.92 8.24
CA VAL A 83 4.42 0.99 7.46
C VAL A 83 4.59 1.83 6.20
N VAL A 84 4.01 1.37 5.09
CA VAL A 84 4.05 2.05 3.79
C VAL A 84 3.23 3.34 3.82
N PHE A 85 2.11 3.35 4.56
CA PHE A 85 1.18 4.47 4.66
C PHE A 85 1.01 4.89 6.12
N PRO A 86 1.95 5.67 6.70
CA PRO A 86 1.89 6.07 8.09
C PRO A 86 0.76 7.08 8.36
N GLY A 87 0.11 6.94 9.51
CA GLY A 87 -0.70 7.96 10.15
C GLY A 87 0.17 8.99 10.88
N LYS A 88 -0.47 9.89 11.65
CA LYS A 88 0.21 11.02 12.33
C LYS A 88 1.32 10.62 13.31
N GLU A 89 1.24 9.41 13.88
CA GLU A 89 2.23 8.88 14.85
C GLU A 89 3.18 7.84 14.24
N GLY A 90 3.25 7.72 12.90
CA GLY A 90 4.04 6.65 12.26
C GLY A 90 3.45 5.26 12.37
N LYS A 91 2.24 5.13 12.94
CA LYS A 91 1.45 3.89 13.03
C LYS A 91 0.53 3.72 11.82
N GLU A 92 -0.17 2.59 11.76
CA GLU A 92 -1.19 2.34 10.75
C GLU A 92 -2.26 3.45 10.70
N LEU A 93 -2.81 3.71 9.52
CA LEU A 93 -3.97 4.59 9.35
C LEU A 93 -5.20 4.01 10.09
N SER A 94 -5.93 4.88 10.80
CA SER A 94 -7.17 4.53 11.53
C SER A 94 -8.40 4.47 10.64
#